data_AF-A0A3D5S4B1-F1
#
_entry.id   AF-A0A3D5S4B1-F1
#
_cell.length_a   1.000
_cell.length_b   1.000
_cell.length_c   1.000
_cell.angle_alpha   90.00
_cell.angle_beta   90.00
_cell.angle_gamma   90.00
#
_symmetry.space_group_name_H-M   'P 1'
#
loop_
_entity.id
_entity.type
_entity.pdbx_description
1 polymer ?
#
loop_
_entity_poly.entity_id
_entity_poly.type
_entity_poly.pdbx_seq_one_letter_code
_entity_poly.pdbx_strand_id
1 'polypeptide(L)'
;MEDLDAVVESAIDYVFTKRKYVFDFDHYLRSAKITGPEIKRFIESSTAANLSFMVDDLDLYLEGGSDNLHKQLREAYGYIPKPEARKIRNYLYKILEDAWNYEKTRRRGRRPKAKNK
;
A
#
# COMPACT_ATOMS: atom_id res chain seq x y z
N MET A 1 11.17 -15.84 7.52
CA MET A 1 10.24 -15.23 6.55
C MET A 1 10.00 -13.84 7.07
N GLU A 2 10.41 -12.82 6.32
CA GLU A 2 10.26 -11.42 6.74
C GLU A 2 8.77 -11.08 6.74
N ASP A 3 8.27 -10.42 7.78
CA ASP A 3 6.86 -10.05 7.88
C ASP A 3 6.53 -9.03 6.77
N LEU A 4 5.44 -9.26 6.03
CA LEU A 4 5.02 -8.37 4.93
C LEU A 4 4.84 -6.94 5.42
N ASP A 5 4.36 -6.79 6.65
CA ASP A 5 4.18 -5.51 7.32
C ASP A 5 5.53 -4.77 7.42
N ALA A 6 6.59 -5.43 7.90
CA ALA A 6 7.91 -4.82 8.09
C ALA A 6 8.58 -4.41 6.76
N VAL A 7 8.40 -5.20 5.70
CA VAL A 7 8.92 -4.88 4.37
C VAL A 7 8.25 -3.64 3.81
N VAL A 8 6.92 -3.54 3.96
CA VAL A 8 6.15 -2.40 3.48
C VAL A 8 6.45 -1.15 4.30
N GLU A 9 6.56 -1.25 5.63
CA GLU A 9 6.99 -0.13 6.49
C GLU A 9 8.36 0.42 6.09
N SER A 10 9.32 -0.48 5.82
CA SER A 10 10.65 -0.09 5.33
C SER A 10 10.57 0.63 3.97
N ALA A 11 9.66 0.20 3.09
CA ALA A 11 9.45 0.84 1.79
C ALA A 11 8.81 2.24 1.94
N ILE A 12 7.86 2.40 2.86
CA ILE A 12 7.25 3.68 3.22
C ILE A 12 8.33 4.64 3.70
N ASP A 13 9.15 4.21 4.67
CA ASP A 13 10.25 5.01 5.22
C ASP A 13 11.22 5.46 4.11
N TYR A 14 11.59 4.57 3.19
CA TYR A 14 12.50 4.90 2.08
C TYR A 14 11.93 5.97 1.15
N VAL A 15 10.63 5.94 0.87
CA VAL A 15 9.98 6.94 0.01
C VAL A 15 9.88 8.28 0.73
N PHE A 16 9.50 8.28 2.00
CA PHE A 16 9.34 9.51 2.77
C PHE A 16 10.67 10.17 3.15
N THR A 17 11.72 9.40 3.40
CA THR A 17 13.04 9.93 3.81
C THR A 17 13.99 10.15 2.65
N LYS A 18 14.02 9.25 1.65
CA LYS A 18 15.03 9.24 0.57
C LYS A 18 14.46 9.50 -0.82
N ARG A 19 13.12 9.60 -0.99
CA ARG A 19 12.45 9.73 -2.29
C ARG A 19 12.83 8.63 -3.28
N LYS A 20 13.03 7.41 -2.78
CA LYS A 20 13.42 6.23 -3.59
C LYS A 20 12.25 5.26 -3.73
N TYR A 21 11.84 5.02 -4.98
CA TYR A 21 10.72 4.16 -5.36
C TYR A 21 11.23 2.83 -5.94
N VAL A 22 11.97 2.06 -5.13
CA VAL A 22 12.71 0.88 -5.60
C VAL A 22 11.99 -0.45 -5.36
N PHE A 23 10.91 -0.45 -4.59
CA PHE A 23 10.24 -1.68 -4.18
C PHE A 23 9.00 -1.93 -5.06
N ASP A 24 9.05 -3.06 -5.78
CA ASP A 24 7.93 -3.58 -6.58
C ASP A 24 7.28 -4.72 -5.79
N PHE A 25 6.07 -4.48 -5.29
CA PHE A 25 5.44 -5.40 -4.35
C PHE A 25 4.96 -6.68 -5.04
N ASP A 26 4.36 -6.60 -6.23
CA ASP A 26 3.98 -7.81 -6.99
C ASP A 26 5.19 -8.71 -7.29
N HIS A 27 6.33 -8.14 -7.71
CA HIS A 27 7.56 -8.91 -7.91
C HIS A 27 8.05 -9.59 -6.62
N TYR A 28 8.03 -8.85 -5.50
CA TYR A 28 8.39 -9.40 -4.19
C TYR A 28 7.46 -10.55 -3.78
N LEU A 29 6.14 -10.36 -3.86
CA LEU A 29 5.14 -11.37 -3.50
C LEU A 29 5.33 -12.68 -4.28
N ARG A 30 5.63 -12.57 -5.59
CA ARG A 30 5.87 -13.73 -6.46
C ARG A 30 7.19 -14.43 -6.15
N SER A 31 8.27 -13.68 -5.96
CA SER A 31 9.60 -14.24 -5.70
C SER A 31 9.69 -14.89 -4.30
N ALA A 32 9.09 -14.27 -3.29
CA ALA A 32 8.96 -14.81 -1.93
C ALA A 32 7.90 -15.93 -1.82
N LYS A 33 7.16 -16.23 -2.90
CA LYS A 33 6.12 -17.27 -2.96
C LYS A 33 5.05 -17.13 -1.87
N ILE A 34 4.66 -15.89 -1.57
CA ILE A 34 3.69 -15.57 -0.53
C ILE A 34 2.38 -16.33 -0.77
N THR A 35 1.85 -16.92 0.29
CA THR A 35 0.62 -17.72 0.26
C THR A 35 -0.63 -16.84 0.34
N GLY A 36 -1.77 -17.40 -0.06
CA GLY A 36 -3.07 -16.70 0.05
C GLY A 36 -3.41 -16.23 1.48
N PRO A 37 -3.22 -17.05 2.53
CA PRO A 37 -3.44 -16.63 3.91
C PRO A 37 -2.50 -15.49 4.36
N GLU A 38 -1.23 -15.52 3.96
CA GLU A 38 -0.26 -14.49 4.34
C GLU A 38 -0.60 -13.13 3.73
N ILE A 39 -0.90 -13.07 2.43
CA ILE A 39 -1.30 -11.81 1.80
C ILE A 39 -2.63 -11.30 2.36
N LYS A 40 -3.54 -12.21 2.71
CA LYS A 40 -4.81 -11.84 3.35
C LYS A 40 -4.57 -11.22 4.73
N ARG A 41 -3.67 -11.81 5.54
CA ARG A 41 -3.26 -11.24 6.83
C ARG A 41 -2.70 -9.83 6.65
N PHE A 42 -1.85 -9.62 5.65
CA PHE A 42 -1.32 -8.29 5.33
C PHE A 42 -2.43 -7.30 4.94
N ILE A 43 -3.38 -7.69 4.07
CA ILE A 43 -4.49 -6.80 3.67
C ILE A 43 -5.35 -6.40 4.88
N GLU A 44 -5.51 -7.29 5.85
CA GLU A 44 -6.26 -7.05 7.09
C GLU A 44 -5.40 -6.42 8.20
N SER A 45 -4.12 -6.10 7.94
CA SER A 45 -3.20 -5.56 8.92
C SER A 45 -3.36 -4.05 9.13
N SER A 46 -2.88 -3.56 10.27
CA SER A 46 -2.80 -2.13 10.55
C SER A 46 -1.89 -1.41 9.55
N THR A 47 -0.85 -2.08 9.04
CA THR A 47 0.07 -1.49 8.06
C THR A 47 -0.64 -1.21 6.75
N ALA A 48 -1.46 -2.13 6.24
CA ALA A 48 -2.28 -1.88 5.05
C ALA A 48 -3.34 -0.78 5.28
N ALA A 49 -3.96 -0.75 6.47
CA ALA A 49 -4.91 0.30 6.83
C ALA A 49 -4.25 1.69 6.88
N ASN A 50 -3.08 1.80 7.52
CA ASN A 50 -2.30 3.04 7.59
C ASN A 50 -1.87 3.50 6.19
N LEU A 51 -1.49 2.57 5.32
CA LEU A 51 -1.15 2.88 3.93
C LEU A 51 -2.35 3.47 3.17
N SER A 52 -3.55 2.94 3.40
CA SER A 52 -4.79 3.51 2.84
C SER A 52 -5.03 4.92 3.36
N PHE A 53 -4.91 5.15 4.67
CA PHE A 53 -5.07 6.49 5.25
C PHE A 53 -4.05 7.48 4.70
N MET A 54 -2.78 7.08 4.51
CA MET A 54 -1.76 7.93 3.89
C MET A 54 -2.10 8.29 2.44
N VAL A 55 -2.67 7.36 1.67
CA VAL A 55 -3.13 7.63 0.30
C VAL A 55 -4.26 8.66 0.31
N ASP A 56 -5.25 8.48 1.19
CA ASP A 56 -6.38 9.41 1.32
C ASP A 56 -5.93 10.80 1.76
N ASP A 57 -5.04 10.89 2.75
CA ASP A 57 -4.43 12.14 3.20
C ASP A 57 -3.69 12.86 2.06
N LEU A 58 -2.92 12.11 1.26
CA LEU A 58 -2.19 12.67 0.14
C LEU A 58 -3.13 13.13 -0.98
N ASP A 59 -4.25 12.44 -1.21
CA ASP A 59 -5.28 12.87 -2.17
C ASP A 59 -5.91 14.20 -1.73
N LEU A 60 -6.30 14.32 -0.46
CA LEU A 60 -6.80 15.57 0.10
C LEU A 60 -5.75 16.70 0.06
N TYR A 61 -4.50 16.38 0.38
CA TYR A 61 -3.40 17.34 0.28
C TYR A 61 -3.21 17.86 -1.17
N LEU A 62 -3.35 16.97 -2.15
CA LEU A 62 -3.23 17.30 -3.57
C LEU A 62 -4.41 18.14 -4.07
N GLU A 63 -5.63 17.82 -3.65
CA GLU A 63 -6.84 18.61 -3.90
C GLU A 63 -6.65 20.03 -3.37
N GLY A 64 -6.27 20.14 -2.10
CA GLY A 64 -6.07 21.41 -1.42
C GLY A 64 -7.39 22.06 -1.01
N GLY A 65 -7.31 22.99 -0.06
CA GLY A 65 -8.49 23.63 0.52
C GLY A 65 -8.10 24.64 1.60
N SER A 66 -9.08 25.43 2.05
CA SER A 66 -8.87 26.48 3.06
C SER A 66 -9.40 26.12 4.46
N ASP A 67 -10.06 24.98 4.60
CA ASP A 67 -10.60 24.50 5.88
C ASP A 67 -9.51 24.04 6.85
N ASN A 68 -9.91 23.67 8.06
CA ASN A 68 -8.96 23.27 9.10
C ASN A 68 -8.27 21.94 8.79
N LEU A 69 -8.94 21.02 8.09
CA LEU A 69 -8.35 19.76 7.65
C LEU A 69 -7.18 20.00 6.70
N HIS A 70 -7.37 20.82 5.67
CA HIS A 70 -6.30 21.14 4.72
C HIS A 70 -5.19 21.98 5.33
N LYS A 71 -5.46 22.76 6.40
CA LYS A 71 -4.41 23.40 7.20
C LYS A 71 -3.53 22.35 7.88
N GLN A 72 -4.13 21.36 8.55
CA GLN A 72 -3.41 20.25 9.17
C GLN A 72 -2.61 19.44 8.15
N LEU A 73 -3.17 19.16 6.97
CA LEU A 73 -2.47 18.45 5.89
C LEU A 73 -1.26 19.24 5.37
N ARG A 74 -1.33 20.58 5.34
CA ARG A 74 -0.17 21.42 5.00
C ARG A 74 0.88 21.44 6.09
N GLU A 75 0.50 21.36 7.37
CA GLU A 75 1.45 21.19 8.46
C GLU A 75 2.16 19.83 8.36
N ALA A 76 1.40 18.77 8.08
CA ALA A 76 1.91 17.41 7.98
C ALA A 76 2.76 17.15 6.71
N TYR A 77 2.34 17.66 5.54
CA TYR A 77 2.94 17.32 4.24
C TYR A 77 3.48 18.52 3.47
N GLY A 78 3.40 19.75 4.01
CA GLY A 78 3.76 20.97 3.29
C GLY A 78 5.21 21.05 2.82
N TYR A 79 6.11 20.28 3.43
CA TYR A 79 7.51 20.12 2.99
C TYR A 79 7.65 19.27 1.71
N ILE A 80 6.58 18.60 1.27
CA ILE A 80 6.54 17.76 0.08
C ILE A 80 5.82 18.54 -1.04
N PRO A 81 6.52 18.95 -2.12
CA PRO A 81 5.87 19.61 -3.25
C PRO A 81 4.78 18.72 -3.87
N LYS A 82 3.67 19.32 -4.36
CA LYS A 82 2.56 18.57 -4.98
C LYS A 82 2.99 17.53 -6.04
N PRO A 83 3.95 17.80 -6.95
CA PRO A 83 4.42 16.79 -7.89
C PRO A 83 5.02 15.55 -7.21
N GLU A 84 5.76 15.74 -6.11
CA GLU A 84 6.34 14.65 -5.33
C GLU A 84 5.27 13.92 -4.52
N ALA A 85 4.34 14.66 -3.89
CA ALA A 85 3.21 14.06 -3.17
C ALA A 85 2.40 13.12 -4.09
N ARG A 86 2.19 13.50 -5.37
CA ARG A 86 1.54 12.64 -6.36
C ARG A 86 2.31 11.36 -6.65
N LYS A 87 3.64 11.42 -6.75
CA LYS A 87 4.48 10.22 -6.93
C LYS A 87 4.41 9.30 -5.73
N ILE A 88 4.49 9.85 -4.51
CA ILE A 88 4.35 9.09 -3.27
C ILE A 88 2.99 8.42 -3.22
N ARG A 89 1.90 9.18 -3.38
CA ARG A 89 0.53 8.66 -3.42
C ARG A 89 0.38 7.50 -4.39
N ASN A 90 0.81 7.68 -5.64
CA ASN A 90 0.69 6.64 -6.67
C ASN A 90 1.47 5.37 -6.31
N TYR A 91 2.64 5.53 -5.70
CA TYR A 91 3.45 4.40 -5.27
C TYR A 91 2.81 3.63 -4.10
N LEU A 92 2.33 4.33 -3.07
CA LEU A 92 1.65 3.71 -1.94
C LEU A 92 0.36 3.00 -2.39
N TYR A 93 -0.42 3.63 -3.27
CA TYR A 93 -1.60 3.04 -3.86
C TYR A 93 -1.27 1.78 -4.68
N LYS A 94 -0.17 1.79 -5.45
CA LYS A 94 0.27 0.61 -6.20
C LYS A 94 0.57 -0.59 -5.29
N ILE A 95 1.17 -0.37 -4.11
CA ILE A 95 1.41 -1.45 -3.14
C ILE A 95 0.09 -2.09 -2.70
N LEU A 96 -0.94 -1.29 -2.39
CA LEU A 96 -2.27 -1.80 -2.04
C LEU A 96 -2.92 -2.55 -3.20
N GLU A 97 -2.85 -1.98 -4.41
CA GLU A 97 -3.38 -2.58 -5.63
C GLU A 97 -2.73 -3.94 -5.92
N ASP A 98 -1.40 -4.03 -5.83
CA ASP A 98 -0.63 -5.27 -5.99
C ASP A 98 -1.07 -6.32 -4.95
N ALA A 99 -1.29 -5.92 -3.69
CA ALA A 99 -1.76 -6.82 -2.65
C ALA A 99 -3.12 -7.43 -2.98
N TRP A 100 -4.11 -6.59 -3.33
CA TRP A 100 -5.46 -7.02 -3.66
C TRP A 100 -5.49 -7.88 -4.93
N ASN A 101 -4.71 -7.53 -5.93
CA ASN A 101 -4.63 -8.29 -7.18
C ASN A 101 -3.99 -9.66 -6.92
N TYR A 102 -2.90 -9.71 -6.17
CA TYR A 102 -2.24 -10.96 -5.81
C TYR A 102 -3.17 -11.89 -5.02
N GLU A 103 -3.91 -11.36 -4.04
CA GLU A 103 -4.87 -12.11 -3.24
C GLU A 103 -6.00 -12.71 -4.09
N LYS A 104 -6.56 -11.91 -5.01
CA LYS A 104 -7.56 -12.39 -5.99
C LYS A 104 -7.01 -13.52 -6.87
N THR A 105 -5.75 -13.43 -7.32
CA THR A 105 -5.16 -14.49 -8.16
C THR A 105 -4.98 -15.80 -7.39
N ARG A 106 -4.65 -15.74 -6.09
CA ARG A 106 -4.49 -16.92 -5.23
C ARG A 106 -5.83 -17.57 -4.87
N ARG A 107 -6.92 -16.80 -4.76
CA ARG A 107 -8.28 -17.35 -4.56
C ARG A 107 -8.75 -18.23 -5.73
N ARG A 108 -8.42 -17.88 -6.97
CA ARG A 108 -8.85 -18.61 -8.19
C ARG A 108 -8.35 -20.06 -8.27
N GLY A 109 -7.25 -20.40 -7.59
CA GLY A 109 -6.70 -21.77 -7.57
C GLY A 109 -7.41 -22.74 -6.60
N ARG A 110 -8.29 -22.25 -5.72
CA ARG A 110 -9.06 -23.11 -4.81
C ARG A 110 -10.16 -23.80 -5.60
N ARG A 111 -9.86 -24.98 -6.17
CA ARG A 111 -10.89 -25.86 -6.77
C ARG A 111 -12.05 -26.00 -5.78
N PRO A 112 -13.30 -25.70 -6.16
CA PRO A 112 -14.44 -26.01 -5.29
C PRO A 112 -14.38 -27.52 -4.98
N LYS A 113 -14.59 -27.90 -3.71
CA LYS A 113 -14.71 -29.32 -3.34
C LYS A 113 -15.75 -29.93 -4.28
N ALA A 114 -15.35 -30.94 -5.05
CA ALA A 114 -16.30 -31.72 -5.81
C ALA A 114 -17.41 -32.18 -4.85
N LYS A 115 -18.66 -31.81 -5.15
CA LYS A 115 -19.80 -32.39 -4.43
C LYS A 115 -19.80 -33.88 -4.80
N ASN A 116 -19.36 -34.74 -3.88
CA ASN A 116 -19.59 -36.16 -4.03
C ASN A 116 -21.10 -36.36 -4.10
N LYS A 117 -21.55 -36.91 -5.22
CA LYS A 117 -22.93 -37.25 -5.53
C LYS A 117 -23.31 -38.55 -4.83
#